data_AF-A0A350QRX5-F1
#
_entry.id   AF-A0A350QRX5-F1
#
_cell.length_a   1.000
_cell.length_b   1.000
_cell.length_c   1.000
_cell.angle_alpha   90.00
_cell.angle_beta   90.00
_cell.angle_gamma   90.00
#
_symmetry.space_group_name_H-M   'P 1'
#
loop_
_entity.id
_entity.type
_entity.pdbx_description
1 polymer ?
#
loop_
_entity_poly.entity_id
_entity_poly.type
_entity_poly.pdbx_seq_one_letter_code
_entity_poly.pdbx_strand_id
1 'polypeptide(L)'
;MLITILATCCLMAPAVVDRQDLFVKVDPIANRITGSSHMHVIEGGDLRYSLHPGAVIEEVMVDGITLPPSRPGLLEDLPDNASVVMRWRGRHVEDVEAGEVEGAIHNLSVRAHAAQDGVFLSSGSSWHPQPLDERGVPQLRMMSIEIEPIEGWSL
;
A
#
# COMPACT_ATOMS: atom_id res chain seq x y z
N MET A 1 -37.45 3.36 37.08
CA MET A 1 -36.03 3.00 36.84
C MET A 1 -35.86 2.78 35.35
N LEU A 2 -35.21 3.71 34.66
CA LEU A 2 -34.87 3.58 33.24
C LEU A 2 -33.42 3.07 33.19
N ILE A 3 -33.23 1.84 32.70
CA ILE A 3 -31.89 1.25 32.51
C ILE A 3 -31.36 1.78 31.18
N THR A 4 -30.47 2.76 31.24
CA THR A 4 -29.69 3.20 30.08
C THR A 4 -28.67 2.12 29.76
N ILE A 5 -28.93 1.32 28.72
CA ILE A 5 -27.93 0.44 28.13
C ILE A 5 -26.98 1.35 27.35
N LEU A 6 -25.82 1.66 27.93
CA LEU A 6 -24.70 2.21 27.18
C LEU A 6 -24.22 1.11 26.23
N ALA A 7 -24.60 1.22 24.96
CA ALA A 7 -23.94 0.47 23.91
C ALA A 7 -22.53 1.05 23.75
N THR A 8 -21.55 0.43 24.41
CA THR A 8 -20.14 0.69 24.13
C THR A 8 -19.90 0.22 22.70
N CYS A 9 -19.88 1.14 21.74
CA CYS A 9 -19.25 0.88 20.46
C CYS A 9 -17.78 0.60 20.76
N CYS A 10 -17.40 -0.67 20.80
CA CYS A 10 -15.99 -1.06 20.71
C CYS A 10 -15.52 -0.63 19.33
N LEU A 11 -15.05 0.62 19.24
CA LEU A 11 -14.19 1.02 18.14
C LEU A 11 -12.94 0.17 18.30
N MET A 12 -12.80 -0.82 17.43
CA MET A 12 -11.56 -1.57 17.29
C MET A 12 -10.44 -0.55 17.08
N ALA A 13 -9.35 -0.69 17.83
CA ALA A 13 -8.18 0.15 17.64
C ALA A 13 -7.67 -0.01 16.20
N PRO A 14 -7.08 1.04 15.60
CA PRO A 14 -6.42 0.89 14.31
C PRO A 14 -5.24 -0.09 14.42
N ALA A 15 -5.02 -0.89 13.39
CA ALA A 15 -3.81 -1.68 13.32
C ALA A 15 -2.57 -0.76 13.11
N VAL A 16 -1.46 -1.09 13.76
CA VAL A 16 -0.18 -0.36 13.65
C VAL A 16 0.83 -1.17 12.85
N VAL A 17 1.32 -0.61 11.74
CA VAL A 17 2.33 -1.21 10.87
C VAL A 17 3.70 -0.62 11.18
N ASP A 18 4.65 -1.43 11.61
CA ASP A 18 6.02 -0.97 11.90
C ASP A 18 6.96 -1.09 10.70
N ARG A 19 6.68 -2.03 9.79
CA ARG A 19 7.51 -2.31 8.62
C ARG A 19 6.66 -2.62 7.39
N GLN A 20 7.08 -2.10 6.23
CA GLN A 20 6.56 -2.47 4.92
C GLN A 20 7.69 -2.68 3.91
N ASP A 21 7.79 -3.89 3.36
CA ASP A 21 8.68 -4.20 2.25
C ASP A 21 7.89 -4.22 0.94
N LEU A 22 8.39 -3.51 -0.08
CA LEU A 22 7.80 -3.42 -1.40
C LEU A 22 8.65 -4.22 -2.40
N PHE A 23 8.01 -5.12 -3.13
CA PHE A 23 8.62 -5.80 -4.27
C PHE A 23 7.90 -5.35 -5.53
N VAL A 24 8.62 -4.69 -6.42
CA VAL A 24 8.03 -3.93 -7.52
C VAL A 24 8.59 -4.43 -8.85
N LYS A 25 7.70 -4.66 -9.81
CA LYS A 25 8.02 -4.88 -11.20
C LYS A 25 7.40 -3.79 -12.04
N VAL A 26 8.23 -3.16 -12.87
CA VAL A 26 7.80 -2.13 -13.82
C VAL A 26 7.84 -2.73 -15.23
N ASP A 27 6.75 -2.55 -15.97
CA ASP A 27 6.61 -2.93 -17.38
C ASP A 27 6.37 -1.65 -18.19
N PRO A 28 7.45 -1.03 -18.71
CA PRO A 28 7.36 0.23 -19.45
C PRO A 28 6.53 0.10 -20.73
N ILE A 29 6.59 -1.05 -21.41
CA ILE A 29 5.90 -1.30 -22.68
C ILE A 29 4.39 -1.34 -22.47
N ALA A 30 3.95 -2.05 -21.42
CA ALA A 30 2.52 -2.15 -21.08
C ALA A 30 2.02 -0.98 -20.22
N ASN A 31 2.87 0.02 -19.93
CA ASN A 31 2.58 1.12 -19.03
C ASN A 31 1.98 0.64 -17.69
N ARG A 32 2.62 -0.36 -17.09
CA ARG A 32 2.08 -1.08 -15.95
C ARG A 32 3.14 -1.24 -14.88
N ILE A 33 2.69 -1.09 -13.64
CA ILE A 33 3.47 -1.43 -12.45
C ILE A 33 2.72 -2.48 -11.66
N THR A 34 3.43 -3.50 -11.19
CA THR A 34 2.87 -4.57 -10.36
C THR A 34 3.77 -4.76 -9.18
N GLY A 35 3.22 -5.26 -8.08
CA GLY A 35 4.06 -5.60 -6.95
C GLY A 35 3.32 -6.27 -5.82
N SER A 36 4.07 -6.51 -4.76
CA SER A 36 3.54 -6.91 -3.47
C SER A 36 4.01 -5.96 -2.38
N SER A 37 3.11 -5.68 -1.45
CA SER A 37 3.41 -5.01 -0.19
C SER A 37 3.33 -6.01 0.93
N HIS A 38 4.44 -6.22 1.61
CA HIS A 38 4.56 -7.10 2.76
C HIS A 38 4.63 -6.23 4.00
N MET A 39 3.61 -6.25 4.83
CA MET A 39 3.49 -5.42 6.03
C MET A 39 3.55 -6.29 7.27
N HIS A 40 4.27 -5.82 8.27
CA HIS A 40 4.28 -6.39 9.61
C HIS A 40 3.46 -5.48 10.53
N VAL A 41 2.42 -6.05 11.14
CA VAL A 41 1.48 -5.37 12.04
C VAL A 41 1.88 -5.67 13.47
N ILE A 42 2.31 -4.68 14.25
CA ILE A 42 2.73 -4.90 15.64
C ILE A 42 1.58 -4.83 16.64
N GLU A 43 0.57 -4.02 16.35
CA GLU A 43 -0.67 -3.91 17.13
C GLU A 43 -1.83 -4.19 16.18
N GLY A 44 -2.64 -5.18 16.51
CA GLY A 44 -3.78 -5.64 15.72
C GLY A 44 -4.96 -4.68 15.75
N GLY A 45 -5.92 -4.94 14.88
CA GLY A 45 -7.12 -4.13 14.71
C GLY A 45 -7.46 -3.88 13.26
N ASP A 46 -8.14 -2.77 13.01
CA ASP A 46 -8.57 -2.40 11.66
C ASP A 46 -7.45 -1.67 10.91
N LEU A 47 -6.95 -2.28 9.84
CA LEU A 47 -5.96 -1.68 8.96
C LEU A 47 -6.63 -0.92 7.82
N ARG A 48 -6.74 0.39 7.98
CA ARG A 48 -7.12 1.29 6.89
C ARG A 48 -5.93 1.51 5.97
N TYR A 49 -6.17 1.58 4.67
CA TYR A 49 -5.14 1.92 3.70
C TYR A 49 -5.69 2.79 2.57
N SER A 50 -4.85 3.68 2.03
CA SER A 50 -5.12 4.37 0.77
C SER A 50 -4.39 3.68 -0.37
N LEU A 51 -4.99 3.73 -1.55
CA LEU A 51 -4.40 3.27 -2.80
C LEU A 51 -4.70 4.29 -3.89
N HIS A 52 -3.75 4.55 -4.79
CA HIS A 52 -3.98 5.43 -5.93
C HIS A 52 -5.18 4.94 -6.77
N PRO A 53 -6.05 5.82 -7.29
CA PRO A 53 -7.22 5.41 -8.10
C PRO A 53 -6.90 4.59 -9.35
N GLY A 54 -5.69 4.78 -9.91
CA GLY A 54 -5.16 3.99 -11.02
C GLY A 54 -4.56 2.63 -10.63
N ALA A 55 -4.69 2.21 -9.37
CA ALA A 55 -4.21 0.94 -8.86
C ALA A 55 -5.32 0.11 -8.21
N VAL A 56 -5.12 -1.21 -8.22
CA VAL A 56 -6.06 -2.20 -7.68
C VAL A 56 -5.30 -3.23 -6.85
N ILE A 57 -5.95 -3.71 -5.79
CA ILE A 57 -5.49 -4.89 -5.05
C ILE A 57 -6.02 -6.14 -5.77
N GLU A 58 -5.12 -7.05 -6.11
CA GLU A 58 -5.45 -8.31 -6.79
C GLU A 58 -5.63 -9.46 -5.78
N GLU A 59 -4.86 -9.45 -4.70
CA GLU A 59 -4.89 -10.50 -3.67
C GLU A 59 -4.47 -9.92 -2.32
N VAL A 60 -5.08 -10.42 -1.24
CA VAL A 60 -4.68 -10.16 0.14
C VAL A 60 -4.47 -11.49 0.86
N MET A 61 -3.36 -11.61 1.56
CA MET A 61 -3.08 -12.72 2.47
C MET A 61 -2.75 -12.16 3.86
N VAL A 62 -3.27 -12.81 4.90
CA VAL A 62 -2.92 -12.54 6.31
C VAL A 62 -2.41 -13.85 6.90
N ASP A 63 -1.19 -13.84 7.41
CA ASP A 63 -0.50 -15.03 7.97
C ASP A 63 -0.50 -16.23 7.02
N GLY A 64 -0.37 -15.96 5.72
CA GLY A 64 -0.37 -16.96 4.65
C GLY A 64 -1.77 -17.45 4.23
N ILE A 65 -2.84 -16.94 4.84
CA ILE A 65 -4.22 -17.27 4.48
C ILE A 65 -4.76 -16.21 3.52
N THR A 66 -5.13 -16.61 2.31
CA THR A 66 -5.81 -15.72 1.36
C THR A 66 -7.18 -15.33 1.88
N LEU A 67 -7.43 -14.02 1.96
CA LEU A 67 -8.69 -13.47 2.41
C LEU A 67 -9.66 -13.26 1.24
N PRO A 68 -10.99 -13.38 1.48
CA PRO A 68 -11.98 -12.91 0.53
C PRO A 68 -11.86 -11.39 0.33
N PRO A 69 -12.35 -10.85 -0.80
CA PRO A 69 -12.31 -9.42 -1.05
C PRO A 69 -13.01 -8.65 0.08
N SER A 70 -12.24 -7.84 0.81
CA SER A 70 -12.73 -6.93 1.84
C SER A 70 -13.27 -5.64 1.21
N ARG A 71 -13.76 -4.71 2.04
CA ARG A 71 -14.04 -3.35 1.58
C ARG A 71 -12.72 -2.73 1.08
N PRO A 72 -12.68 -2.14 -0.13
CA PRO A 72 -11.50 -1.44 -0.61
C PRO A 72 -11.03 -0.40 0.42
N GLY A 73 -9.73 -0.41 0.73
CA GLY A 73 -9.13 0.51 1.70
C GLY A 73 -9.27 0.12 3.18
N LEU A 74 -9.76 -1.10 3.48
CA LEU A 74 -9.87 -1.60 4.86
C LEU A 74 -9.62 -3.13 4.92
N LEU A 75 -8.76 -3.56 5.85
CA LEU A 75 -8.74 -4.92 6.39
C LEU A 75 -9.21 -4.86 7.84
N GLU A 76 -10.19 -5.69 8.19
CA GLU A 76 -10.79 -5.72 9.52
C GLU A 76 -10.14 -6.80 10.39
N ASP A 77 -10.16 -6.59 11.70
CA ASP A 77 -9.84 -7.61 12.71
C ASP A 77 -8.45 -8.29 12.56
N LEU A 78 -7.41 -7.54 12.20
CA LEU A 78 -6.06 -8.11 12.13
C LEU A 78 -5.54 -8.50 13.52
N PRO A 79 -4.87 -9.65 13.67
CA PRO A 79 -4.23 -10.02 14.93
C PRO A 79 -2.97 -9.19 15.19
N ASP A 80 -2.55 -9.14 16.46
CA ASP A 80 -1.22 -8.63 16.81
C ASP A 80 -0.13 -9.48 16.14
N ASN A 81 0.94 -8.84 15.68
CA ASN A 81 2.06 -9.48 14.98
C ASN A 81 1.68 -10.17 13.66
N ALA A 82 0.59 -9.72 13.01
CA ALA A 82 0.15 -10.25 11.73
C ALA A 82 1.15 -9.94 10.60
N SER A 83 1.32 -10.89 9.69
CA SER A 83 2.00 -10.70 8.41
C SER A 83 0.96 -10.51 7.30
N VAL A 84 0.89 -9.31 6.74
CA VAL A 84 -0.05 -8.97 5.68
C VAL A 84 0.70 -8.87 4.35
N VAL A 85 0.22 -9.57 3.33
CA VAL A 85 0.73 -9.47 1.96
C VAL A 85 -0.40 -9.03 1.05
N MET A 86 -0.23 -7.87 0.41
CA MET A 86 -1.14 -7.36 -0.60
C MET A 86 -0.46 -7.36 -1.96
N ARG A 87 -0.98 -8.12 -2.93
CA ARG A 87 -0.57 -8.01 -4.33
C ARG A 87 -1.40 -6.96 -5.02
N TRP A 88 -0.75 -6.14 -5.82
CA TRP A 88 -1.37 -4.98 -6.44
C TRP A 88 -0.85 -4.75 -7.85
N ARG A 89 -1.66 -4.05 -8.62
CA ARG A 89 -1.34 -3.59 -9.98
C ARG A 89 -1.77 -2.16 -10.14
N GLY A 90 -0.88 -1.32 -10.65
CA GLY A 90 -1.13 0.06 -11.05
C GLY A 90 -0.88 0.30 -12.53
N ARG A 91 -1.39 1.41 -13.03
CA ARG A 91 -1.08 1.99 -14.34
C ARG A 91 -0.58 3.41 -14.15
N HIS A 92 0.42 3.86 -14.93
CA HIS A 92 0.82 5.27 -14.94
C HIS A 92 -0.15 6.04 -15.84
N VAL A 93 -1.14 6.69 -15.23
CA VAL A 93 -2.17 7.45 -15.96
C VAL A 93 -1.78 8.92 -16.08
N GLU A 94 -1.06 9.45 -15.09
CA GLU A 94 -0.79 10.89 -14.95
C GLU A 94 0.07 11.47 -16.09
N ASP A 95 1.08 10.73 -16.58
CA ASP A 95 1.95 11.20 -17.67
C ASP A 95 1.28 11.11 -19.06
N VAL A 96 0.37 10.14 -19.26
CA VAL A 96 -0.45 10.05 -20.48
C VAL A 96 -1.47 11.20 -20.52
N GLU A 97 -2.08 11.53 -19.38
CA GLU A 97 -2.98 12.67 -19.25
C GLU A 97 -2.26 14.02 -19.46
N ALA A 98 -0.96 14.08 -19.17
CA ALA A 98 -0.10 15.22 -19.49
C ALA A 98 0.36 15.27 -20.97
N GLY A 99 -0.03 14.29 -21.79
CA GLY A 99 0.22 14.25 -23.23
C GLY A 99 1.43 13.42 -23.67
N GLU A 100 2.04 12.62 -22.78
CA GLU A 100 3.09 11.68 -23.17
C GLU A 100 2.51 10.46 -23.90
N VAL A 101 3.26 9.94 -24.88
CA VAL A 101 2.87 8.75 -25.65
C VAL A 101 3.02 7.52 -24.77
N GLU A 102 2.03 6.62 -24.77
CA GLU A 102 2.10 5.34 -24.05
C GLU A 102 3.38 4.57 -24.43
N GLY A 103 4.19 4.20 -23.44
CA GLY A 103 5.51 3.55 -23.65
C GLY A 103 6.70 4.50 -23.88
N ALA A 104 6.48 5.81 -23.97
CA ALA A 104 7.53 6.85 -24.04
C ALA A 104 7.72 7.61 -22.72
N ILE A 105 7.07 7.14 -21.64
CA ILE A 105 7.09 7.78 -20.33
C ILE A 105 8.48 7.59 -19.71
N HIS A 106 9.26 8.67 -19.66
CA HIS A 106 10.63 8.67 -19.11
C HIS A 106 10.65 8.89 -17.59
N ASN A 107 9.52 9.27 -17.00
CA ASN A 107 9.36 9.46 -15.56
C ASN A 107 8.32 8.47 -15.03
N LEU A 108 8.64 7.16 -14.99
CA LEU A 108 7.76 6.11 -14.42
C LEU A 108 7.66 6.25 -12.89
N SER A 109 7.12 7.38 -12.45
CA SER A 109 7.33 8.06 -11.16
C SER A 109 7.49 7.12 -9.98
N VAL A 110 8.75 6.86 -9.66
CA VAL A 110 9.22 6.49 -8.32
C VAL A 110 10.11 7.63 -7.86
N ARG A 111 9.52 8.75 -7.41
CA ARG A 111 10.32 9.75 -6.68
C ARG A 111 10.43 9.26 -5.24
N ALA A 112 11.47 8.49 -4.96
CA ALA A 112 11.82 8.05 -3.62
C ALA A 112 12.82 9.02 -2.99
N HIS A 113 12.58 9.41 -1.74
CA HIS A 113 13.56 10.05 -0.88
C HIS A 113 13.97 9.05 0.20
N ALA A 114 15.25 8.73 0.30
CA ALA A 114 15.78 7.88 1.36
C ALA A 114 16.63 8.73 2.31
N ALA A 115 16.30 8.70 3.60
CA ALA A 115 17.01 9.38 4.67
C ALA A 115 17.06 8.48 5.93
N GLN A 116 17.74 8.93 7.00
CA GLN A 116 17.90 8.14 8.23
C GLN A 116 16.56 7.78 8.91
N ASP A 117 15.52 8.56 8.62
CA ASP A 117 14.16 8.39 9.11
C ASP A 117 13.28 7.51 8.21
N GLY A 118 13.75 7.11 7.01
CA GLY A 118 13.08 6.11 6.18
C GLY A 118 13.16 6.36 4.67
N VAL A 119 12.39 5.57 3.93
CA VAL A 119 12.16 5.73 2.48
C VAL A 119 10.76 6.30 2.27
N PHE A 120 10.69 7.46 1.62
CA PHE A 120 9.45 8.17 1.31
C PHE A 120 9.21 8.16 -0.18
N LEU A 121 8.05 7.71 -0.62
CA LEU A 121 7.64 7.77 -2.02
C LEU A 121 6.76 9.01 -2.24
N SER A 122 6.91 9.68 -3.39
CA SER A 122 6.12 10.89 -3.69
C SER A 122 4.62 10.60 -3.76
N SER A 123 3.79 11.64 -3.69
CA SER A 123 2.32 11.51 -3.78
C SER A 123 1.84 10.77 -5.04
N GLY A 124 2.50 10.94 -6.19
CA GLY A 124 2.21 10.21 -7.43
C GLY A 124 2.73 8.76 -7.45
N SER A 125 3.48 8.36 -6.41
CA SER A 125 4.03 7.01 -6.24
C SER A 125 3.11 6.08 -5.42
N SER A 126 1.86 6.48 -5.19
CA SER A 126 0.89 5.78 -4.32
C SER A 126 0.25 4.54 -4.96
N TRP A 127 0.94 3.89 -5.91
CA TRP A 127 0.44 2.68 -6.61
C TRP A 127 0.41 1.43 -5.72
N HIS A 128 1.03 1.50 -4.54
CA HIS A 128 0.99 0.46 -3.52
C HIS A 128 0.11 0.89 -2.32
N PRO A 129 -0.45 -0.05 -1.55
CA PRO A 129 -1.25 0.27 -0.38
C PRO A 129 -0.43 0.99 0.68
N GLN A 130 -0.96 2.12 1.15
CA GLN A 130 -0.40 2.97 2.19
C GLN A 130 -1.25 2.80 3.47
N PRO A 131 -0.76 2.12 4.51
CA PRO A 131 -1.48 2.03 5.79
C PRO A 131 -1.69 3.43 6.37
N LEU A 132 -2.90 3.68 6.86
CA LEU A 132 -3.34 4.98 7.40
C LEU A 132 -3.50 4.91 8.92
N ASP A 133 -3.19 6.00 9.60
CA ASP A 133 -3.48 6.19 11.01
C ASP A 133 -4.97 6.55 11.23
N GLU A 134 -5.35 6.77 12.49
CA GLU A 134 -6.72 7.16 12.87
C GLU A 134 -7.21 8.44 12.18
N ARG A 135 -6.28 9.34 11.82
CA ARG A 135 -6.55 10.64 11.20
C ARG A 135 -6.65 10.51 9.67
N GLY A 136 -6.42 9.32 9.12
CA GLY A 136 -6.41 9.07 7.69
C GLY A 136 -5.11 9.53 7.00
N VAL A 137 -4.03 9.71 7.76
CA VAL A 137 -2.71 10.08 7.25
C VAL A 137 -1.84 8.83 7.16
N PRO A 138 -0.94 8.69 6.18
CA PRO A 138 -0.03 7.54 6.11
C PRO A 138 0.74 7.32 7.42
N GLN A 139 0.77 6.08 7.92
CA GLN A 139 1.52 5.71 9.12
C GLN A 139 3.02 5.82 8.85
N LEU A 140 3.76 6.36 9.83
CA LEU A 140 5.23 6.28 9.82
C LEU A 140 5.66 4.84 10.11
N ARG A 141 6.53 4.29 9.26
CA ARG A 141 6.99 2.90 9.35
C ARG A 141 8.32 2.74 8.62
N MET A 142 9.08 1.72 8.99
CA MET A 142 10.27 1.34 8.23
C MET A 142 9.82 0.84 6.86
N MET A 143 10.45 1.35 5.80
CA MET A 143 10.12 0.96 4.44
C MET A 143 11.35 0.48 3.68
N SER A 144 11.19 -0.59 2.92
CA SER A 144 12.14 -1.02 1.91
C SER A 144 11.45 -1.14 0.56
N ILE A 145 12.20 -0.93 -0.51
CA ILE A 145 11.73 -1.13 -1.88
C ILE A 145 12.79 -1.88 -2.68
N GLU A 146 12.36 -2.97 -3.27
CA GLU A 146 13.12 -3.75 -4.24
C GLU A 146 12.42 -3.64 -5.59
N ILE A 147 13.15 -3.22 -6.61
CA ILE A 147 12.65 -3.08 -7.97
C ILE A 147 13.32 -4.15 -8.82
N GLU A 148 12.53 -4.99 -9.49
CA GLU A 148 13.02 -5.98 -10.44
C GLU A 148 13.85 -5.27 -11.52
N PRO A 149 15.12 -5.67 -11.74
CA PRO A 149 15.96 -5.05 -12.74
C PRO A 149 15.32 -5.08 -14.12
N ILE A 150 15.28 -3.93 -14.79
CA ILE A 150 14.81 -3.82 -16.17
C ILE A 150 16.02 -3.96 -17.09
N GLU A 151 16.00 -4.94 -17.99
CA GLU A 151 17.09 -5.17 -18.93
C GLU A 151 17.34 -3.91 -19.79
N GLY A 152 18.60 -3.46 -19.83
CA GLY A 152 19.01 -2.26 -20.56
C GLY A 152 18.89 -0.93 -19.80
N TRP A 153 18.33 -0.94 -18.58
CA TRP A 153 18.35 0.23 -17.70
C TRP A 153 19.52 0.10 -16.73
N SER A 154 20.51 0.99 -16.82
CA SER A 154 21.57 1.13 -15.82
C SER A 154 21.20 2.23 -14.83
N LEU A 155 21.30 1.92 -13.53
CA LEU A 155 21.16 2.88 -12.42
C LEU A 155 22.24 3.97 -12.46
#